data_AF-R6YI28-F1
#
_entry.id   AF-R6YI28-F1
#
_cell.length_a   1.000
_cell.length_b   1.000
_cell.length_c   1.000
_cell.angle_alpha   90.00
_cell.angle_beta   90.00
_cell.angle_gamma   90.00
#
_symmetry.space_group_name_H-M   'P 1'
#
loop_
_entity.id
_entity.type
_entity.pdbx_description
1 polymer ?
#
loop_
_entity_poly.entity_id
_entity_poly.type
_entity_poly.pdbx_seq_one_letter_code
_entity_poly.pdbx_strand_id
1 'polypeptide(L)'
;MELTHPQTGERYTLTALKLVPDTVDMNFPDMEDWEVPNHLWKLVYTLEPELEEFVLQDAEEGDPMRPKASREDSATGSTVGCAPLQPVKKKTSPGPASIGIIGGAAELVEIQAGHQVAFSSLRFEPAASVTWLPMFQGRNVEGITVDMLPQA
;
A
#
# COMPACT_ATOMS: atom_id res chain seq x y z
N MET A 1 11.02 20.71 -3.09
CA MET A 1 11.98 19.86 -2.34
C MET A 1 13.00 19.35 -3.34
N GLU A 2 14.29 19.38 -3.01
CA GLU A 2 15.31 18.78 -3.87
C GLU A 2 15.51 17.31 -3.49
N LEU A 3 15.56 16.45 -4.51
CA LEU A 3 15.83 15.03 -4.41
C LEU A 3 17.06 14.71 -5.27
N THR A 4 17.83 13.72 -4.85
CA THR A 4 18.97 13.22 -5.61
C THR A 4 18.74 11.76 -5.91
N HIS A 5 18.79 11.38 -7.18
CA HIS A 5 18.65 10.00 -7.60
C HIS A 5 19.79 9.16 -6.99
N PRO A 6 19.50 8.09 -6.23
CA PRO A 6 20.50 7.38 -5.43
C PRO A 6 21.55 6.66 -6.29
N GLN A 7 21.19 6.18 -7.49
CA GLN A 7 22.13 5.51 -8.41
C GLN A 7 22.87 6.46 -9.37
N THR A 8 22.17 7.41 -10.02
CA THR A 8 22.77 8.29 -11.03
C THR A 8 23.36 9.58 -10.47
N GLY A 9 22.94 10.01 -9.27
CA GLY A 9 23.35 11.27 -8.66
C GLY A 9 22.67 12.52 -9.25
N GLU A 10 21.73 12.34 -10.18
CA GLU A 10 20.99 13.44 -10.80
C GLU A 10 20.05 14.12 -9.81
N ARG A 11 19.81 15.43 -10.00
CA ARG A 11 18.97 16.24 -9.10
C ARG A 11 17.59 16.43 -9.70
N TYR A 12 16.58 16.28 -8.86
CA TYR A 12 15.17 16.44 -9.20
C TYR A 12 14.51 17.40 -8.22
N THR A 13 13.56 18.19 -8.72
CA THR A 13 12.74 19.08 -7.91
C THR A 13 11.33 18.53 -7.81
N LEU A 14 10.96 18.11 -6.60
CA LEU A 14 9.60 17.70 -6.27
C LEU A 14 8.80 18.90 -5.75
N THR A 15 7.66 19.17 -6.38
CA THR A 15 6.74 20.24 -5.96
C THR A 15 5.38 19.65 -5.64
N ALA A 16 4.97 19.73 -4.36
CA ALA A 16 3.62 19.38 -3.94
C ALA A 16 2.66 20.51 -4.33
N LEU A 17 1.62 20.17 -5.10
CA LEU A 17 0.65 21.14 -5.62
C LEU A 17 -0.63 21.15 -4.79
N LYS A 18 -1.12 19.97 -4.43
CA LYS A 18 -2.37 19.83 -3.68
C LYS A 18 -2.35 18.55 -2.85
N LEU A 19 -2.69 18.67 -1.57
CA LEU A 19 -2.87 17.54 -0.67
C LEU A 19 -4.29 17.61 -0.10
N VAL A 20 -5.10 16.58 -0.34
CA VAL A 20 -6.49 16.53 0.14
C VAL A 20 -6.81 15.19 0.80
N PRO A 21 -7.56 15.19 1.91
CA PRO A 21 -8.14 13.96 2.43
C PRO A 21 -9.22 13.49 1.45
N ASP A 22 -9.33 12.17 1.29
CA ASP A 22 -10.32 11.52 0.43
C ASP A 22 -10.90 10.30 1.14
N THR A 23 -12.04 9.82 0.67
CA THR A 23 -12.70 8.63 1.21
C THR A 23 -13.24 7.77 0.08
N VAL A 24 -12.85 6.51 0.07
CA VAL A 24 -13.21 5.56 -1.00
C VAL A 24 -14.44 4.77 -0.57
N ASP A 25 -15.44 4.68 -1.45
CA ASP A 25 -16.57 3.79 -1.21
C ASP A 25 -16.13 2.34 -1.38
N MET A 26 -16.16 1.58 -0.29
CA MET A 26 -15.71 0.18 -0.20
C MET A 26 -16.89 -0.79 -0.16
N ASN A 27 -17.99 -0.46 -0.85
CA ASN A 27 -19.16 -1.33 -0.96
C ASN A 27 -18.96 -2.46 -1.99
N PHE A 28 -18.16 -3.46 -1.62
CA PHE A 28 -17.98 -4.68 -2.41
C PHE A 28 -18.88 -5.80 -1.86
N PRO A 29 -19.63 -6.53 -2.71
CA PRO A 29 -20.56 -7.57 -2.28
C PRO A 29 -19.88 -8.71 -1.50
N ASP A 30 -18.58 -8.98 -1.75
CA ASP A 30 -17.83 -10.01 -1.04
C ASP A 30 -17.20 -9.51 0.29
N MET A 31 -17.43 -8.25 0.67
CA MET A 31 -16.85 -7.60 1.86
C MET A 31 -17.90 -7.26 2.93
N GLU A 32 -19.12 -7.79 2.82
CA GLU A 32 -20.20 -7.53 3.78
C GLU A 32 -19.85 -7.93 5.22
N ASP A 33 -19.05 -8.98 5.39
CA ASP A 33 -18.54 -9.48 6.68
C ASP A 33 -17.26 -8.79 7.16
N TRP A 34 -16.71 -7.86 6.36
CA TRP A 34 -15.44 -7.18 6.66
C TRP A 34 -15.66 -5.70 6.93
N GLU A 35 -14.91 -5.18 7.89
CA GLU A 35 -14.65 -3.76 8.09
C GLU A 35 -13.43 -3.40 7.26
N VAL A 36 -13.60 -2.44 6.35
CA VAL A 36 -12.60 -2.07 5.35
C VAL A 36 -12.19 -0.61 5.59
N PRO A 37 -10.89 -0.32 5.75
CA PRO A 37 -10.43 1.05 5.88
C PRO A 37 -10.69 1.81 4.59
N ASN A 38 -11.13 3.07 4.71
CA ASN A 38 -11.62 3.86 3.57
C ASN A 38 -11.07 5.29 3.51
N HIS A 39 -10.40 5.76 4.54
CA HIS A 39 -9.79 7.09 4.54
C HIS A 39 -8.38 7.05 3.97
N LEU A 40 -8.05 8.04 3.14
CA LEU A 40 -6.70 8.22 2.59
C LEU A 40 -6.42 9.70 2.32
N TRP A 41 -5.18 9.99 1.95
CA TRP A 41 -4.76 11.28 1.42
C TRP A 41 -4.37 11.15 -0.06
N LYS A 42 -4.85 12.08 -0.87
CA LYS A 42 -4.47 12.25 -2.27
C LYS A 42 -3.51 13.42 -2.41
N LEU A 43 -2.32 13.15 -2.91
CA LEU A 43 -1.29 14.14 -3.20
C LEU A 43 -1.13 14.32 -4.71
N VAL A 44 -1.30 15.55 -5.19
CA VAL A 44 -0.96 15.98 -6.55
C VAL A 44 0.38 16.71 -6.50
N TYR A 45 1.31 16.31 -7.35
CA TYR A 45 2.66 16.85 -7.38
C TYR A 45 3.22 16.94 -8.80
N THR A 46 4.32 17.67 -8.98
CA THR A 46 5.15 17.65 -10.19
C THR A 46 6.58 17.25 -9.82
N LEU A 47 7.29 16.65 -10.77
CA LEU A 47 8.70 16.31 -10.65
C LEU A 47 9.45 16.86 -11.87
N GLU A 48 10.51 17.64 -11.63
CA GLU A 48 11.33 18.24 -12.69
C GLU A 48 12.80 17.87 -12.53
N PRO A 49 13.48 17.30 -13.55
CA PRO A 49 12.90 16.82 -14.81
C PRO A 49 11.91 15.68 -14.59
N GLU A 50 10.99 15.49 -15.53
CA GLU A 50 10.01 14.39 -15.46
C GLU A 50 10.73 13.04 -15.47
N LEU A 51 10.33 12.15 -14.57
CA LEU A 51 10.86 10.79 -14.47
C LEU A 51 9.71 9.82 -14.23
N GLU A 52 9.49 8.90 -15.17
CA GLU A 52 8.42 7.89 -15.09
C GLU A 52 8.70 6.84 -14.01
N GLU A 53 9.99 6.56 -13.73
CA GLU A 53 10.45 5.60 -12.72
C GLU A 53 10.36 6.16 -11.28
N PHE A 54 9.76 7.33 -11.09
CA PHE A 54 9.60 7.97 -9.78
C PHE A 54 8.18 7.84 -9.23
N VAL A 55 8.06 7.39 -7.98
CA VAL A 55 6.79 7.35 -7.27
C VAL A 55 6.94 7.88 -5.84
N LEU A 56 5.86 8.46 -5.30
CA LEU A 56 5.73 8.73 -3.88
C LEU A 56 4.92 7.62 -3.22
N GLN A 57 5.48 7.03 -2.17
CA GLN A 57 4.83 5.99 -1.38
C GLN A 57 4.53 6.51 0.03
N ASP A 58 3.43 6.07 0.64
CA ASP A 58 3.20 6.27 2.07
C ASP A 58 4.31 5.56 2.87
N ALA A 59 4.89 6.25 3.85
CA ALA A 59 5.89 5.68 4.75
C ALA A 59 5.29 4.65 5.70
N GLU A 60 3.99 4.76 5.98
CA GLU A 60 3.27 3.89 6.90
C GLU A 60 2.42 2.87 6.15
N GLU A 61 2.40 1.65 6.67
CA GLU A 61 1.55 0.58 6.15
C GLU A 61 0.06 0.90 6.42
N GLY A 62 -0.79 0.46 5.50
CA GLY A 62 -2.24 0.57 5.64
C GLY A 62 -2.78 -0.22 6.83
N ASP A 63 -3.97 0.19 7.28
CA ASP A 63 -4.72 -0.65 8.20
C ASP A 63 -5.11 -1.95 7.49
N PRO A 64 -4.93 -3.13 8.11
CA PRO A 64 -5.46 -4.37 7.57
C PRO A 64 -6.99 -4.40 7.73
N MET A 65 -7.68 -5.01 6.77
CA MET A 65 -9.11 -5.32 6.89
C MET A 65 -9.38 -6.16 8.15
N ARG A 66 -10.52 -5.90 8.80
CA ARG A 66 -10.89 -6.56 10.05
C ARG A 66 -12.23 -7.27 9.88
N PRO A 67 -12.44 -8.49 10.43
CA PRO A 67 -13.75 -9.11 10.42
C PRO A 67 -14.74 -8.27 11.25
N LYS A 68 -15.96 -8.06 10.75
CA LYS A 68 -17.02 -7.46 11.57
C LYS A 68 -17.34 -8.41 12.73
N ALA A 69 -17.48 -7.87 13.94
CA ALA A 69 -17.90 -8.67 15.08
C ALA A 69 -19.31 -9.24 14.79
N SER A 70 -19.42 -10.56 14.73
CA SER A 70 -20.72 -11.22 14.65
C SER A 70 -21.53 -10.83 15.89
N ARG A 71 -22.73 -10.28 15.68
CA ARG A 71 -23.65 -9.91 16.76
C ARG A 71 -24.31 -11.16 17.34
N GLU A 72 -23.52 -12.06 17.91
CA GLU A 72 -23.89 -13.26 18.67
C GLU A 72 -22.64 -13.58 19.52
N ASP A 73 -22.57 -13.56 20.85
CA ASP A 73 -23.54 -13.57 21.93
C ASP A 73 -22.83 -13.00 23.17
N SER A 74 -23.56 -12.28 23.99
CA SER A 74 -23.12 -11.77 25.28
C SER A 74 -22.93 -12.91 26.28
N ALA A 75 -21.69 -13.32 26.56
CA ALA A 75 -21.37 -14.06 27.79
C ALA A 75 -19.88 -14.02 28.18
N THR A 76 -19.61 -13.16 29.16
CA THR A 76 -18.74 -13.42 30.33
C THR A 76 -17.22 -13.53 30.12
N GLY A 77 -16.53 -12.43 30.44
CA GLY A 77 -15.32 -12.37 31.26
C GLY A 77 -14.13 -13.25 30.89
N SER A 78 -13.09 -12.68 30.28
CA SER A 78 -11.77 -13.31 30.18
C SER A 78 -10.81 -12.67 31.18
N THR A 79 -10.70 -13.31 32.35
CA THR A 79 -9.53 -13.19 33.22
C THR A 79 -8.40 -14.02 32.63
N VAL A 80 -7.18 -13.51 32.79
CA VAL A 80 -5.90 -14.12 32.44
C VAL A 80 -5.83 -15.60 32.85
N GLY A 81 -5.37 -16.47 31.95
CA GLY A 81 -5.06 -17.85 32.26
C GLY A 81 -4.43 -18.62 31.10
N CYS A 82 -3.09 -18.66 31.06
CA CYS A 82 -2.33 -19.62 30.26
C CYS A 82 -2.57 -21.05 30.74
N ALA A 83 -3.00 -21.98 29.87
CA ALA A 83 -2.79 -23.43 30.01
C ALA A 83 -3.14 -24.20 28.71
N PRO A 84 -2.56 -25.40 28.47
CA PRO A 84 -2.18 -25.87 27.14
C PRO A 84 -3.19 -26.78 26.42
N LEU A 85 -3.04 -26.76 25.09
CA LEU A 85 -3.52 -27.63 24.00
C LEU A 85 -4.00 -29.04 24.41
N GLN A 86 -5.18 -29.49 23.93
CA GLN A 86 -5.40 -30.70 23.11
C GLN A 86 -6.82 -30.65 22.42
N PRO A 87 -7.25 -31.60 21.54
CA PRO A 87 -7.36 -31.37 20.10
C PRO A 87 -8.81 -31.54 19.59
N VAL A 88 -9.35 -30.59 18.83
CA VAL A 88 -10.65 -30.80 18.14
C VAL A 88 -10.59 -30.40 16.67
N LYS A 89 -10.87 -31.41 15.83
CA LYS A 89 -11.34 -31.40 14.44
C LYS A 89 -10.95 -30.19 13.57
N LYS A 90 -10.02 -30.46 12.64
CA LYS A 90 -9.82 -29.74 11.37
C LYS A 90 -11.18 -29.37 10.74
N LYS A 91 -11.55 -28.09 10.83
CA LYS A 91 -12.16 -27.38 9.70
C LYS A 91 -11.07 -26.48 9.17
N THR A 92 -10.69 -26.71 7.92
CA THR A 92 -9.74 -25.90 7.16
C THR A 92 -10.10 -24.43 7.36
N SER A 93 -9.31 -23.72 8.16
CA SER A 93 -9.31 -22.27 8.10
C SER A 93 -8.79 -21.90 6.71
N PRO A 94 -9.38 -20.94 6.01
CA PRO A 94 -8.66 -20.28 4.94
C PRO A 94 -7.34 -19.80 5.55
N GLY A 95 -6.21 -20.24 4.98
CA GLY A 95 -4.91 -19.74 5.40
C GLY A 95 -4.87 -18.22 5.25
N PRO A 96 -3.95 -17.51 5.94
CA PRO A 96 -3.80 -16.08 5.77
C PRO A 96 -3.53 -15.80 4.29
N ALA A 97 -4.54 -15.28 3.59
CA ALA A 97 -4.38 -14.76 2.25
C ALA A 97 -3.81 -13.36 2.42
N SER A 98 -2.49 -13.23 2.26
CA SER A 98 -1.89 -11.93 2.03
C SER A 98 -2.40 -11.43 0.69
N ILE A 99 -3.28 -10.42 0.70
CA ILE A 99 -3.63 -9.69 -0.51
C ILE A 99 -2.47 -8.73 -0.76
N GLY A 100 -1.66 -9.09 -1.75
CA GLY A 100 -0.59 -8.23 -2.24
C GLY A 100 -1.15 -6.90 -2.73
N ILE A 101 -0.36 -5.86 -2.47
CA ILE A 101 -0.54 -4.46 -2.83
C ILE A 101 -1.15 -4.33 -4.24
N ILE A 102 -2.37 -3.80 -4.33
CA ILE A 102 -2.88 -3.26 -5.59
C ILE A 102 -2.31 -1.86 -5.73
N GLY A 103 -1.05 -1.79 -6.17
CA GLY A 103 -0.50 -0.60 -6.79
C GLY A 103 -1.06 -0.55 -8.19
N GLY A 104 -1.87 0.48 -8.50
CA GLY A 104 -2.27 0.78 -9.86
C GLY A 104 -3.71 0.40 -10.21
N ALA A 105 -4.65 1.23 -9.79
CA ALA A 105 -5.78 1.56 -10.65
C ALA A 105 -5.69 3.08 -10.89
N ALA A 106 -5.00 3.45 -11.97
CA ALA A 106 -5.14 4.80 -12.52
C ALA A 106 -6.56 4.90 -13.09
N GLU A 107 -7.52 5.26 -12.24
CA GLU A 107 -8.68 5.98 -12.72
C GLU A 107 -8.12 7.24 -13.40
N LEU A 108 -8.34 7.37 -14.70
CA LEU A 108 -7.92 8.51 -15.51
C LEU A 108 -8.67 9.75 -15.03
N VAL A 109 -8.23 10.30 -13.91
CA VAL A 109 -8.39 11.71 -13.61
C VAL A 109 -7.76 12.44 -14.80
N GLU A 110 -8.42 13.45 -15.35
CA GLU A 110 -7.78 14.38 -16.28
C GLU A 110 -6.67 15.10 -15.53
N ILE A 111 -5.50 14.48 -15.47
CA ILE A 111 -4.32 15.02 -14.86
C ILE A 111 -3.71 15.94 -15.92
N GLN A 112 -3.67 17.23 -15.63
CA GLN A 112 -2.99 18.21 -16.51
C GLN A 112 -1.56 17.74 -16.79
N ALA A 113 -1.05 17.96 -18.00
CA ALA A 113 0.29 17.55 -18.40
C ALA A 113 1.33 17.93 -17.32
N GLY A 114 2.17 16.96 -16.94
CA GLY A 114 3.21 17.08 -15.91
C GLY A 114 2.77 16.95 -14.46
N HIS A 115 1.48 16.87 -14.17
CA HIS A 115 1.00 16.55 -12.83
C HIS A 115 1.02 15.03 -12.62
N GLN A 116 1.36 14.60 -11.42
CA GLN A 116 1.38 13.22 -10.97
C GLN A 116 0.54 13.12 -9.70
N VAL A 117 0.01 11.91 -9.43
CA VAL A 117 -0.86 11.66 -8.28
C VAL A 117 -0.35 10.48 -7.48
N ALA A 118 -0.26 10.67 -6.16
CA ALA A 118 0.02 9.60 -5.20
C ALA A 118 -1.10 9.51 -4.16
N PHE A 119 -1.34 8.30 -3.66
CA PHE A 119 -2.33 8.02 -2.62
C PHE A 119 -1.64 7.44 -1.40
N SER A 120 -2.06 7.88 -0.21
CA SER A 120 -1.59 7.26 1.03
C SER A 120 -2.21 5.87 1.17
N SER A 121 -1.64 5.06 2.03
CA SER A 121 -2.26 3.80 2.42
C SER A 121 -3.62 4.07 3.09
N LEU A 122 -4.56 3.13 3.02
CA LEU A 122 -5.90 3.26 3.62
C LEU A 122 -5.86 3.19 5.15
N ARG A 123 -6.74 3.93 5.82
CA ARG A 123 -6.92 3.91 7.29
C ARG A 123 -8.41 3.87 7.68
N PHE A 124 -8.69 3.34 8.88
CA PHE A 124 -10.02 3.39 9.48
C PHE A 124 -10.40 4.76 9.99
N GLU A 125 -9.41 5.53 10.43
CA GLU A 125 -9.58 6.90 10.92
C GLU A 125 -8.77 7.86 10.04
N PRO A 126 -9.26 9.07 9.78
CA PRO A 126 -8.50 10.06 9.02
C PRO A 126 -7.15 10.37 9.70
N ALA A 127 -6.05 10.15 8.99
CA ALA A 127 -4.73 10.49 9.48
C ALA A 127 -4.56 12.02 9.55
N ALA A 128 -4.02 12.54 10.65
CA ALA A 128 -3.74 13.98 10.80
C ALA A 128 -2.65 14.47 9.84
N SER A 129 -1.71 13.59 9.48
CA SER A 129 -0.61 13.85 8.55
C SER A 129 -0.15 12.55 7.90
N VAL A 130 0.47 12.63 6.73
CA VAL A 130 1.08 11.50 6.03
C VAL A 130 2.52 11.84 5.68
N THR A 131 3.42 10.88 5.90
CA THR A 131 4.82 10.99 5.49
C THR A 131 5.02 10.27 4.17
N TRP A 132 5.58 10.96 3.18
CA TRP A 132 5.81 10.40 1.84
C TRP A 132 7.28 10.04 1.64
N LEU A 133 7.52 8.84 1.12
CA LEU A 133 8.84 8.33 0.74
C LEU A 133 9.02 8.47 -0.77
N PRO A 134 10.02 9.25 -1.23
CA PRO A 134 10.42 9.29 -2.63
C PRO A 134 11.12 7.98 -3.03
N MET A 135 10.57 7.29 -4.03
CA MET A 135 11.08 6.01 -4.51
C MET A 135 11.48 6.13 -5.99
N PHE A 136 12.77 5.89 -6.26
CA PHE A 136 13.31 5.74 -7.60
C PHE A 136 13.34 4.25 -7.94
N GLN A 137 12.47 3.83 -8.85
CA GLN A 137 12.41 2.46 -9.32
C GLN A 137 13.63 2.19 -10.20
N GLY A 138 14.23 1.01 -10.08
CA GLY A 138 15.38 0.64 -10.91
C GLY A 138 14.91 0.21 -12.28
N ARG A 139 15.49 0.78 -13.34
CA ARG A 139 15.39 0.24 -14.71
C ARG A 139 15.67 -1.27 -14.76
N ASN A 140 14.86 -1.99 -15.53
CA ASN A 140 15.13 -3.40 -15.86
C ASN A 140 16.46 -3.46 -16.63
N VAL A 141 17.49 -4.04 -16.02
CA VAL A 141 18.74 -4.33 -16.74
C VAL A 141 18.52 -5.62 -17.53
N GLU A 142 18.68 -5.55 -18.85
CA GLU A 142 18.63 -6.73 -19.71
C GLU A 142 19.56 -7.81 -19.16
N GLY A 143 19.04 -9.03 -19.00
CA GLY A 143 19.78 -10.14 -18.42
C GLY A 143 21.04 -10.44 -19.24
N ILE A 144 22.19 -10.49 -18.57
CA ILE A 144 23.46 -10.89 -19.20
C ILE A 144 23.43 -12.41 -19.39
N THR A 145 23.47 -12.86 -20.64
CA THR A 145 23.63 -14.29 -20.95
C THR A 145 25.12 -14.63 -20.92
N VAL A 146 25.53 -15.55 -20.06
CA VAL A 146 26.92 -16.04 -19.98
C VAL A 146 26.94 -17.49 -20.45
N ASP A 147 27.61 -17.75 -21.57
CA ASP A 147 27.86 -19.11 -22.04
C ASP A 147 28.93 -19.78 -21.15
N MET A 148 28.57 -20.90 -20.53
CA MET A 148 29.51 -21.73 -19.79
C MET A 148 30.19 -22.70 -20.75
N LEU A 149 31.52 -22.59 -20.90
CA LEU A 149 32.31 -23.59 -21.62
C LEU A 149 32.35 -24.91 -20.82
N PRO A 150 32.20 -26.07 -21.48
CA PRO A 150 32.33 -27.36 -20.81
C PRO A 150 33.74 -27.51 -20.24
N GLN A 151 33.83 -27.91 -18.97
CA GLN A 151 35.08 -28.28 -18.33
C GLN A 151 35.57 -29.59 -18.98
N ALA A 152 36.85 -29.61 -19.38
CA ALA A 152 37.52 -30.73 -20.05
C ALA A 152 37.86 -31.88 -19.09
#